data_AF-A0A831SRH7-F1
#
_entry.id   AF-A0A831SRH7-F1
#
_cell.length_a   1.000
_cell.length_b   1.000
_cell.length_c   1.000
_cell.angle_alpha   90.00
_cell.angle_beta   90.00
_cell.angle_gamma   90.00
#
_symmetry.space_group_name_H-M   'P 1'
#
loop_
_entity.id
_entity.type
_entity.pdbx_description
1 polymer ?
#
loop_
_entity_poly.entity_id
_entity_poly.type
_entity_poly.pdbx_seq_one_letter_code
_entity_poly.pdbx_strand_id
1 'polypeptide(L)'
;MSELTRYPAVAESFYPSDEQELLNLVSSLLEQAPRPVQKEMRIKALLVPHAGYAFCGHIAAGAYKYLENLAAGTVFLMGNAHAYLFEGIALDSHEFWLSPFGKVPVNKEMAEKFIAAAPSLVHYLNIAHHSDHVLEVQLPFLQKTLQPGFSILPLLFGENKTVSAQQRAEKLIGQALGEEDLIIASSDLSHFPAYHDANVIDSKTLEYIVNLDVRGLQRHVRSTLKRKIPHEDALFCGPDAVVTLMHIAAEKNWKARKISYCNSGDATWQDREAVVGYGAVVFYC
;
A
#
# COMPACT_ATOMS: atom_id res chain seq x y z
N MET A 1 10.60 9.01 -30.29
CA MET A 1 10.94 7.84 -29.46
C MET A 1 9.68 7.46 -28.73
N SER A 2 9.28 6.18 -28.69
CA SER A 2 8.09 5.75 -27.95
C SER A 2 8.30 5.98 -26.47
N GLU A 3 7.35 6.63 -25.80
CA GLU A 3 7.35 6.82 -24.34
C GLU A 3 7.47 5.48 -23.63
N LEU A 4 8.40 5.35 -22.68
CA LEU A 4 8.65 4.10 -21.96
C LEU A 4 7.54 3.93 -20.90
N THR A 5 6.64 2.96 -21.09
CA THR A 5 5.44 2.77 -20.25
C THR A 5 5.40 1.36 -19.66
N ARG A 6 5.15 1.26 -18.35
CA ARG A 6 4.82 -0.01 -17.67
C ARG A 6 3.34 -0.31 -17.89
N TYR A 7 3.05 -1.45 -18.50
CA TYR A 7 1.68 -1.95 -18.70
C TYR A 7 1.17 -2.67 -17.45
N PRO A 8 -0.16 -2.73 -17.23
CA PRO A 8 -0.71 -3.42 -16.08
C PRO A 8 -0.44 -4.94 -16.16
N ALA A 9 0.01 -5.53 -15.07
CA ALA A 9 0.29 -6.95 -14.92
C ALA A 9 -0.95 -7.76 -14.51
N VAL A 10 -1.92 -7.12 -13.83
CA VAL A 10 -3.07 -7.81 -13.21
C VAL A 10 -4.44 -7.23 -13.58
N ALA A 11 -4.50 -6.37 -14.60
CA ALA A 11 -5.77 -6.07 -15.25
C ALA A 11 -6.44 -7.38 -15.74
N GLU A 12 -7.78 -7.42 -15.66
CA GLU A 12 -8.64 -8.61 -15.80
C GLU A 12 -8.62 -9.62 -14.65
N SER A 13 -7.50 -9.78 -13.94
CA SER A 13 -7.40 -10.76 -12.84
C SER A 13 -7.71 -10.18 -11.46
N PHE A 14 -7.25 -8.95 -11.17
CA PHE A 14 -7.48 -8.28 -9.89
C PHE A 14 -8.54 -7.18 -9.99
N TYR A 15 -8.70 -6.60 -11.17
CA TYR A 15 -9.70 -5.58 -11.48
C TYR A 15 -10.00 -5.61 -13.00
N PRO A 16 -11.17 -5.14 -13.46
CA PRO A 16 -11.52 -5.20 -14.89
C PRO A 16 -10.50 -4.51 -15.80
N SER A 17 -10.22 -5.12 -16.96
CA SER A 17 -9.35 -4.52 -17.97
C SER A 17 -10.07 -3.48 -18.84
N ASP A 18 -11.39 -3.58 -18.97
CA ASP A 18 -12.24 -2.60 -19.65
C ASP A 18 -12.42 -1.33 -18.80
N GLU A 19 -12.26 -0.16 -19.44
CA GLU A 19 -12.32 1.14 -18.77
C GLU A 19 -13.69 1.40 -18.14
N GLN A 20 -14.78 1.08 -18.85
CA GLN A 20 -16.13 1.38 -18.39
C GLN A 20 -16.57 0.44 -17.27
N GLU A 21 -16.21 -0.84 -17.35
CA GLU A 21 -16.42 -1.81 -16.27
C GLU A 21 -15.64 -1.41 -15.00
N LEU A 22 -14.37 -1.03 -15.15
CA LEU A 22 -13.56 -0.55 -14.03
C LEU A 22 -14.14 0.73 -13.43
N LEU A 23 -14.59 1.67 -14.27
CA LEU A 23 -15.22 2.91 -13.83
C LEU A 23 -16.47 2.63 -12.99
N ASN A 24 -17.35 1.75 -13.47
CA ASN A 24 -18.57 1.39 -12.76
C ASN A 24 -18.26 0.72 -11.42
N LEU A 25 -17.30 -0.21 -11.39
CA LEU A 25 -16.88 -0.90 -10.18
C LEU A 25 -16.30 0.09 -9.15
N VAL A 26 -15.29 0.87 -9.53
CA VAL A 26 -14.61 1.80 -8.60
C VAL A 26 -15.57 2.88 -8.11
N SER A 27 -16.41 3.44 -8.99
CA SER A 27 -17.38 4.47 -8.58
C SER A 27 -18.40 3.90 -7.60
N SER A 28 -18.93 2.71 -7.86
CA SER A 28 -19.87 2.04 -6.95
C SER A 28 -19.26 1.76 -5.57
N LEU A 29 -18.01 1.26 -5.54
CA LEU A 29 -17.29 1.05 -4.28
C LEU A 29 -17.07 2.36 -3.51
N LEU A 30 -16.70 3.44 -4.20
CA LEU A 30 -16.51 4.78 -3.60
C LEU A 30 -17.82 5.43 -3.15
N GLU A 31 -18.95 5.15 -3.80
CA GLU A 31 -20.28 5.64 -3.41
C GLU A 31 -20.79 4.93 -2.16
N GLN A 32 -20.57 3.62 -2.06
CA GLN A 32 -20.95 2.80 -0.89
C GLN A 32 -20.05 3.03 0.32
N ALA A 33 -18.81 3.49 0.11
CA ALA A 33 -17.87 3.79 1.17
C ALA A 33 -18.43 4.87 2.13
N PRO A 34 -18.32 4.67 3.46
CA PRO A 34 -18.76 5.67 4.43
C PRO A 34 -18.08 7.02 4.20
N ARG A 35 -18.85 8.10 4.26
CA ARG A 35 -18.28 9.46 4.11
C ARG A 35 -17.33 9.75 5.27
N PRO A 36 -16.08 10.15 4.98
CA PRO A 36 -15.12 10.49 6.02
C PRO A 36 -15.55 11.74 6.78
N VAL A 37 -15.44 11.71 8.11
CA VAL A 37 -15.57 12.93 8.93
C VAL A 37 -14.28 13.73 8.76
N GLN A 38 -14.24 14.61 7.76
CA GLN A 38 -13.04 15.32 7.29
C GLN A 38 -12.73 16.65 7.98
N LYS A 39 -13.67 17.23 8.74
CA LYS A 39 -13.44 18.53 9.39
C LYS A 39 -12.15 18.44 10.22
N GLU A 40 -11.11 19.15 9.77
CA GLU A 40 -9.81 19.34 10.43
C GLU A 40 -8.72 18.27 10.21
N MET A 41 -8.83 17.36 9.24
CA MET A 41 -7.73 16.42 8.93
C MET A 41 -7.01 16.81 7.64
N ARG A 42 -5.70 17.06 7.71
CA ARG A 42 -4.84 17.07 6.51
C ARG A 42 -4.27 15.68 6.30
N ILE A 43 -4.76 14.99 5.26
CA ILE A 43 -4.36 13.62 4.97
C ILE A 43 -2.91 13.58 4.46
N LYS A 44 -2.14 12.62 4.97
CA LYS A 44 -0.71 12.46 4.67
C LYS A 44 -0.36 11.06 4.16
N ALA A 45 -1.07 10.05 4.64
CA ALA A 45 -0.89 8.70 4.12
C ALA A 45 -2.13 7.84 4.27
N LEU A 46 -2.18 6.77 3.49
CA LEU A 46 -3.07 5.64 3.69
C LEU A 46 -2.26 4.35 3.80
N LEU A 47 -2.71 3.44 4.67
CA LEU A 47 -2.41 2.01 4.59
C LEU A 47 -3.62 1.33 3.97
N VAL A 48 -3.44 0.60 2.88
CA VAL A 48 -4.51 0.00 2.07
C VAL A 48 -4.16 -1.41 1.60
N PRO A 49 -5.15 -2.31 1.44
CA PRO A 49 -4.94 -3.66 0.92
C PRO A 49 -4.68 -3.65 -0.60
N HIS A 50 -4.22 -4.79 -1.14
CA HIS A 50 -3.90 -4.97 -2.55
C HIS A 50 -4.35 -6.30 -3.16
N ALA A 51 -5.20 -7.08 -2.48
CA ALA A 51 -5.92 -8.18 -3.12
C ALA A 51 -6.83 -7.69 -4.27
N GLY A 52 -7.40 -8.63 -5.02
CA GLY A 52 -8.38 -8.34 -6.06
C GLY A 52 -9.58 -7.56 -5.51
N TYR A 53 -10.13 -6.64 -6.31
CA TYR A 53 -11.17 -5.69 -5.87
C TYR A 53 -12.45 -6.39 -5.40
N ALA A 54 -12.72 -7.60 -5.88
CA ALA A 54 -13.82 -8.44 -5.41
C ALA A 54 -13.72 -8.78 -3.91
N PHE A 55 -12.51 -8.84 -3.35
CA PHE A 55 -12.26 -9.16 -1.95
C PHE A 55 -12.11 -7.90 -1.09
N CYS A 56 -11.19 -7.00 -1.47
CA CYS A 56 -10.80 -5.88 -0.61
C CYS A 56 -11.16 -4.50 -1.17
N GLY A 57 -11.83 -4.43 -2.34
CA GLY A 57 -12.12 -3.16 -3.01
C GLY A 57 -12.96 -2.19 -2.17
N HIS A 58 -13.88 -2.71 -1.35
CA HIS A 58 -14.68 -1.89 -0.44
C HIS A 58 -13.87 -1.33 0.75
N ILE A 59 -12.84 -2.05 1.21
CA ILE A 59 -11.90 -1.58 2.22
C ILE A 59 -11.01 -0.48 1.62
N ALA A 60 -10.45 -0.72 0.43
CA ALA A 60 -9.65 0.27 -0.29
C ALA A 60 -10.47 1.54 -0.57
N ALA A 61 -11.69 1.43 -1.08
CA ALA A 61 -12.57 2.56 -1.34
C ALA A 61 -12.85 3.41 -0.09
N GLY A 62 -13.05 2.77 1.06
CA GLY A 62 -13.18 3.47 2.35
C GLY A 62 -11.98 4.36 2.68
N ALA A 63 -10.78 3.92 2.32
CA ALA A 63 -9.55 4.70 2.50
C ALA A 63 -9.42 5.82 1.46
N TYR A 64 -9.58 5.49 0.18
CA TYR A 64 -9.42 6.45 -0.91
C TYR A 64 -10.47 7.56 -0.89
N LYS A 65 -11.64 7.34 -0.27
CA LYS A 65 -12.64 8.39 -0.04
C LYS A 65 -12.08 9.59 0.76
N TYR A 66 -11.03 9.40 1.55
CA TYR A 66 -10.34 10.49 2.25
C TYR A 66 -9.55 11.40 1.31
N LEU A 67 -9.22 10.95 0.10
CA LEU A 67 -8.45 11.68 -0.90
C LEU A 67 -9.34 12.32 -1.97
N GLU A 68 -10.67 12.20 -1.86
CA GLU A 68 -11.62 12.69 -2.87
C GLU A 68 -11.45 14.20 -3.12
N ASN A 69 -11.11 14.54 -4.37
CA ASN A 69 -10.78 15.88 -4.87
C ASN A 69 -9.55 16.54 -4.22
N LEU A 70 -8.66 15.77 -3.59
CA LEU A 70 -7.40 16.29 -3.07
C LEU A 70 -6.40 16.48 -4.22
N ALA A 71 -5.71 17.63 -4.24
CA ALA A 71 -4.54 17.83 -5.09
C ALA A 71 -3.31 17.21 -4.40
N ALA A 72 -2.49 16.48 -5.15
CA ALA A 72 -1.27 15.87 -4.65
C ALA A 72 -0.10 16.12 -5.61
N GLY A 73 1.11 16.27 -5.06
CA GLY A 73 2.35 16.37 -5.81
C GLY A 73 2.82 15.01 -6.31
N THR A 74 3.64 14.34 -5.50
CA THR A 74 4.07 12.95 -5.72
C THR A 74 3.43 12.02 -4.71
N VAL A 75 2.86 10.93 -5.21
CA VAL A 75 2.34 9.82 -4.42
C VAL A 75 3.41 8.74 -4.31
N PHE A 76 3.93 8.54 -3.10
CA PHE A 76 4.89 7.50 -2.78
C PHE A 76 4.13 6.18 -2.60
N LEU A 77 4.21 5.30 -3.59
CA LEU A 77 3.59 3.98 -3.52
C LEU A 77 4.60 3.02 -2.90
N MET A 78 4.32 2.53 -1.71
CA MET A 78 5.23 1.66 -0.95
C MET A 78 4.60 0.30 -0.73
N GLY A 79 5.34 -0.77 -0.96
CA GLY A 79 4.88 -2.14 -0.77
C GLY A 79 6.04 -3.11 -0.88
N ASN A 80 5.90 -4.33 -0.38
CA ASN A 80 6.93 -5.35 -0.51
C ASN A 80 6.66 -6.23 -1.73
N ALA A 81 7.74 -6.65 -2.39
CA ALA A 81 7.67 -7.46 -3.60
C ALA A 81 7.11 -8.86 -3.32
N HIS A 82 6.20 -9.30 -4.18
CA HIS A 82 5.66 -10.66 -4.24
C HIS A 82 6.22 -11.44 -5.43
N ALA A 83 6.56 -10.76 -6.53
CA ALA A 83 6.90 -11.41 -7.79
C ALA A 83 8.41 -11.67 -7.98
N TYR A 84 9.27 -10.95 -7.28
CA TYR A 84 10.72 -11.02 -7.48
C TYR A 84 11.49 -10.82 -6.17
N LEU A 85 12.50 -11.66 -5.93
CA LEU A 85 13.36 -11.58 -4.74
C LEU A 85 14.60 -10.74 -5.04
N PHE A 86 14.83 -9.71 -4.23
CA PHE A 86 16.00 -8.83 -4.28
C PHE A 86 16.22 -8.18 -2.90
N GLU A 87 17.35 -7.51 -2.70
CA GLU A 87 17.61 -6.72 -1.48
C GLU A 87 17.50 -5.22 -1.78
N GLY A 88 17.03 -4.42 -0.81
CA GLY A 88 16.90 -2.98 -0.96
C GLY A 88 15.53 -2.53 -1.45
N ILE A 89 15.51 -1.44 -2.22
CA ILE A 89 14.29 -0.82 -2.77
C ILE A 89 14.46 -0.68 -4.28
N ALA A 90 13.56 -1.33 -5.02
CA ALA A 90 13.47 -1.26 -6.46
C ALA A 90 12.62 -0.04 -6.87
N LEU A 91 13.19 0.80 -7.72
CA LEU A 91 12.48 1.81 -8.48
C LEU A 91 12.18 1.29 -9.89
N ASP A 92 11.15 1.88 -10.51
CA ASP A 92 10.80 1.60 -11.89
C ASP A 92 11.37 2.67 -12.83
N SER A 93 12.02 2.25 -13.92
CA SER A 93 12.68 3.18 -14.83
C SER A 93 11.76 3.75 -15.92
N HIS A 94 10.53 3.26 -16.05
CA HIS A 94 9.55 3.77 -17.01
C HIS A 94 9.15 5.21 -16.70
N GLU A 95 8.68 5.93 -17.73
CA GLU A 95 8.17 7.30 -17.63
C GLU A 95 6.72 7.33 -17.12
N PHE A 96 5.96 6.28 -17.43
CA PHE A 96 4.55 6.18 -17.07
C PHE A 96 4.19 4.77 -16.61
N TRP A 97 3.22 4.68 -15.71
CA TRP A 97 2.45 3.46 -15.47
C TRP A 97 1.07 3.60 -16.13
N LEU A 98 0.64 2.56 -16.83
CA LEU A 98 -0.67 2.52 -17.48
C LEU A 98 -1.66 1.76 -16.60
N SER A 99 -2.86 2.33 -16.45
CA SER A 99 -4.06 1.61 -16.03
C SER A 99 -5.14 1.74 -17.13
N PRO A 100 -6.28 1.06 -17.01
CA PRO A 100 -7.41 1.28 -17.93
C PRO A 100 -7.93 2.72 -17.94
N PHE A 101 -7.71 3.53 -16.90
CA PHE A 101 -8.03 4.97 -16.89
C PHE A 101 -6.95 5.86 -17.53
N GLY A 102 -5.89 5.27 -18.08
CA GLY A 102 -4.82 5.97 -18.75
C GLY A 102 -3.52 6.03 -17.94
N LYS A 103 -2.60 6.89 -18.39
CA LYS A 103 -1.23 6.97 -17.90
C LYS A 103 -1.11 7.81 -16.62
N VAL A 104 -0.24 7.38 -15.72
CA VAL A 104 0.21 8.13 -14.54
C VAL A 104 1.72 8.33 -14.64
N PRO A 105 2.23 9.57 -14.56
CA PRO A 105 3.67 9.84 -14.69
C PRO A 105 4.45 9.36 -13.47
N VAL A 106 5.61 8.74 -13.71
CA VAL A 106 6.58 8.40 -12.67
C VAL A 106 7.48 9.61 -12.41
N ASN A 107 7.69 9.98 -11.14
CA ASN A 107 8.58 11.08 -10.78
C ASN A 107 10.06 10.65 -10.93
N LYS A 108 10.57 10.77 -12.16
CA LYS A 108 11.96 10.43 -12.52
C LYS A 108 12.99 11.26 -11.77
N GLU A 109 12.73 12.56 -11.58
CA GLU A 109 13.67 13.43 -10.86
C GLU A 109 13.86 12.96 -9.42
N MET A 110 12.77 12.59 -8.74
CA MET A 110 12.82 12.06 -7.38
C MET A 110 13.47 10.67 -7.34
N ALA A 111 13.20 9.81 -8.32
CA ALA A 111 13.87 8.51 -8.45
C ALA A 111 15.41 8.65 -8.53
N GLU A 112 15.91 9.55 -9.38
CA GLU A 112 17.36 9.80 -9.48
C GLU A 112 17.96 10.36 -8.18
N LYS A 113 17.23 11.24 -7.47
CA LYS A 113 17.65 11.75 -6.15
C LYS A 113 17.77 10.62 -5.13
N PHE A 114 16.86 9.66 -5.13
CA PHE A 114 16.88 8.51 -4.22
C PHE A 114 18.10 7.60 -4.48
N ILE A 115 18.36 7.30 -5.75
CA ILE A 115 19.52 6.48 -6.14
C ILE A 115 20.83 7.19 -5.76
N ALA A 116 20.95 8.49 -6.03
CA ALA A 116 22.13 9.26 -5.67
C ALA A 116 22.36 9.34 -4.16
N ALA A 117 21.29 9.48 -3.37
CA ALA A 117 21.37 9.57 -1.92
C ALA A 117 21.69 8.23 -1.23
N ALA A 118 21.26 7.11 -1.82
CA ALA A 118 21.42 5.79 -1.21
C ALA A 118 21.67 4.67 -2.26
N PRO A 119 22.78 4.72 -3.02
CA PRO A 119 23.03 3.81 -4.15
C PRO A 119 23.23 2.35 -3.75
N SER A 120 23.51 2.07 -2.47
CA SER A 120 23.59 0.70 -1.92
C SER A 120 22.25 0.15 -1.42
N LEU A 121 21.19 0.97 -1.46
CA LEU A 121 19.86 0.61 -0.99
C LEU A 121 18.83 0.72 -2.12
N VAL A 122 18.91 1.78 -2.93
CA VAL A 122 17.91 2.10 -3.94
C VAL A 122 18.52 1.99 -5.34
N HIS A 123 17.84 1.25 -6.22
CA HIS A 123 18.29 1.04 -7.59
C HIS A 123 17.09 0.78 -8.52
N TYR A 124 17.29 0.97 -9.83
CA TYR A 124 16.29 0.56 -10.80
C TYR A 124 16.28 -0.96 -10.95
N LEU A 125 15.08 -1.55 -10.92
CA LEU A 125 14.90 -2.98 -11.15
C LEU A 125 13.51 -3.24 -11.76
N ASN A 126 13.36 -2.90 -13.05
CA ASN A 126 12.07 -3.00 -13.75
C ASN A 126 11.45 -4.40 -13.71
N ILE A 127 12.27 -5.46 -13.72
CA ILE A 127 11.77 -6.84 -13.66
C ILE A 127 11.00 -7.11 -12.36
N ALA A 128 11.36 -6.45 -11.26
CA ALA A 128 10.64 -6.58 -9.99
C ALA A 128 9.29 -5.88 -10.03
N HIS A 129 9.15 -4.81 -10.81
CA HIS A 129 7.87 -4.11 -11.01
C HIS A 129 7.00 -4.74 -12.09
N HIS A 130 7.60 -5.40 -13.09
CA HIS A 130 6.92 -5.82 -14.32
C HIS A 130 5.76 -6.78 -14.06
N SER A 131 5.93 -7.71 -13.13
CA SER A 131 4.93 -8.74 -12.82
C SER A 131 4.31 -8.60 -11.42
N ASP A 132 4.65 -7.53 -10.70
CA ASP A 132 4.17 -7.29 -9.34
C ASP A 132 2.91 -6.44 -9.34
N HIS A 133 1.97 -6.78 -8.46
CA HIS A 133 0.66 -6.16 -8.38
C HIS A 133 0.54 -5.18 -7.21
N VAL A 134 1.44 -5.25 -6.23
CA VAL A 134 1.27 -4.64 -4.91
C VAL A 134 1.04 -3.13 -4.97
N LEU A 135 1.68 -2.47 -5.94
CA LEU A 135 1.55 -1.03 -6.17
C LEU A 135 0.56 -0.70 -7.30
N GLU A 136 0.44 -1.58 -8.30
CA GLU A 136 -0.39 -1.36 -9.49
C GLU A 136 -1.87 -1.20 -9.14
N VAL A 137 -2.39 -2.07 -8.28
CA VAL A 137 -3.82 -2.09 -7.93
C VAL A 137 -4.28 -0.83 -7.20
N GLN A 138 -3.35 0.04 -6.80
CA GLN A 138 -3.62 1.33 -6.18
C GLN A 138 -3.96 2.42 -7.20
N LEU A 139 -3.49 2.30 -8.45
CA LEU A 139 -3.60 3.33 -9.48
C LEU A 139 -5.05 3.70 -9.83
N PRO A 140 -5.98 2.75 -10.06
CA PRO A 140 -7.35 3.09 -10.42
C PRO A 140 -8.04 3.95 -9.37
N PHE A 141 -7.86 3.63 -8.08
CA PHE A 141 -8.43 4.42 -7.00
C PHE A 141 -7.79 5.82 -6.90
N LEU A 142 -6.47 5.94 -7.08
CA LEU A 142 -5.78 7.23 -7.10
C LEU A 142 -6.31 8.13 -8.22
N GLN A 143 -6.40 7.62 -9.45
CA GLN A 143 -6.91 8.37 -10.61
C GLN A 143 -8.38 8.77 -10.46
N LYS A 144 -9.17 8.00 -9.70
CA LYS A 144 -10.58 8.33 -9.45
C LYS A 144 -10.82 9.28 -8.28
N THR A 145 -9.88 9.39 -7.35
CA THR A 145 -10.08 10.19 -6.13
C THR A 145 -9.27 11.47 -6.10
N LEU A 146 -8.02 11.46 -6.57
CA LEU A 146 -7.18 12.66 -6.64
C LEU A 146 -7.55 13.57 -7.82
N GLN A 147 -7.23 14.85 -7.69
CA GLN A 147 -7.25 15.75 -8.85
C GLN A 147 -6.18 15.32 -9.87
N PRO A 148 -6.41 15.50 -11.19
CA PRO A 148 -5.41 15.23 -12.20
C PRO A 148 -4.12 16.06 -11.99
N GLY A 149 -2.98 15.51 -12.40
CA GLY A 149 -1.68 16.20 -12.38
C GLY A 149 -0.69 15.70 -11.33
N PHE A 150 -1.05 14.72 -10.51
CA PHE A 150 -0.11 14.06 -9.61
C PHE A 150 0.86 13.14 -10.38
N SER A 151 1.99 12.84 -9.75
CA SER A 151 2.95 11.82 -10.18
C SER A 151 3.08 10.71 -9.14
N ILE A 152 3.65 9.57 -9.51
CA ILE A 152 3.92 8.46 -8.57
C ILE A 152 5.43 8.23 -8.42
N LEU A 153 5.83 7.77 -7.24
CA LEU A 153 7.14 7.15 -7.01
C LEU A 153 6.92 5.73 -6.49
N PRO A 154 6.98 4.70 -7.36
CA PRO A 154 6.82 3.31 -6.95
C PRO A 154 8.10 2.81 -6.26
N LEU A 155 8.00 2.59 -4.94
CA LEU A 155 9.04 2.10 -4.04
C LEU A 155 8.71 0.66 -3.65
N LEU A 156 9.25 -0.30 -4.39
CA LEU A 156 9.03 -1.71 -4.09
C LEU A 156 10.17 -2.23 -3.20
N PHE A 157 9.83 -2.68 -2.00
CA PHE A 157 10.78 -3.18 -1.02
C PHE A 157 11.06 -4.67 -1.23
N GLY A 158 12.34 -5.03 -1.28
CA GLY A 158 12.80 -6.42 -1.30
C GLY A 158 12.94 -7.02 0.10
N GLU A 159 13.77 -8.06 0.24
CA GLU A 159 14.10 -8.70 1.51
C GLU A 159 15.12 -7.87 2.31
N ASN A 160 14.67 -6.88 3.08
CA ASN A 160 15.57 -6.05 3.89
C ASN A 160 15.86 -6.70 5.26
N LYS A 161 16.81 -7.64 5.28
CA LYS A 161 17.17 -8.43 6.48
C LYS A 161 17.82 -7.64 7.62
N THR A 162 18.22 -6.38 7.39
CA THR A 162 18.96 -5.58 8.37
C THR A 162 18.16 -4.38 8.84
N VAL A 163 18.17 -4.14 10.16
CA VAL A 163 17.58 -2.93 10.78
C VAL A 163 18.15 -1.65 10.16
N SER A 164 19.41 -1.68 9.71
CA SER A 164 20.07 -0.54 9.06
C SER A 164 19.53 -0.23 7.66
N ALA A 165 19.06 -1.22 6.89
CA ALA A 165 18.39 -0.95 5.62
C ALA A 165 17.06 -0.23 5.84
N GLN A 166 16.27 -0.74 6.79
CA GLN A 166 14.97 -0.18 7.16
C GLN A 166 15.09 1.27 7.68
N GLN A 167 16.01 1.55 8.60
CA GLN A 167 16.26 2.92 9.10
C GLN A 167 16.73 3.89 8.02
N ARG A 168 17.51 3.41 7.04
CA ARG A 168 17.95 4.24 5.91
C ARG A 168 16.78 4.55 4.98
N ALA A 169 15.89 3.59 4.73
CA ALA A 169 14.68 3.79 3.94
C ALA A 169 13.75 4.84 4.57
N GLU A 170 13.46 4.68 5.87
CA GLU A 170 12.67 5.62 6.68
C GLU A 170 13.19 7.04 6.57
N LYS A 171 14.49 7.24 6.80
CA LYS A 171 15.12 8.55 6.74
C LYS A 171 15.07 9.13 5.33
N LEU A 172 15.40 8.34 4.32
CA LEU A 172 15.41 8.78 2.92
C LEU A 172 14.03 9.26 2.49
N ILE A 173 12.99 8.46 2.73
CA ILE A 173 11.61 8.78 2.35
C ILE A 173 11.09 9.95 3.19
N GLY A 174 11.29 9.92 4.51
CA GLY A 174 10.84 10.96 5.43
C GLY A 174 11.40 12.35 5.12
N GLN A 175 12.66 12.43 4.67
CA GLN A 175 13.33 13.67 4.29
C GLN A 175 12.92 14.19 2.91
N ALA A 176 12.52 13.30 2.00
CA ALA A 176 12.14 13.67 0.65
C ALA A 176 10.68 14.14 0.52
N LEU A 177 9.80 13.77 1.46
CA LEU A 177 8.39 14.13 1.45
C LEU A 177 8.17 15.64 1.47
N GLY A 178 7.58 16.15 0.39
CA GLY A 178 7.05 17.48 0.27
C GLY A 178 5.73 17.68 1.02
N GLU A 179 5.25 18.92 1.02
CA GLU A 179 4.07 19.31 1.77
C GLU A 179 2.76 18.75 1.14
N GLU A 180 2.72 18.67 -0.20
CA GLU A 180 1.59 18.16 -0.99
C GLU A 180 1.77 16.68 -1.41
N ASP A 181 2.83 16.03 -0.93
CA ASP A 181 3.07 14.62 -1.22
C ASP A 181 2.22 13.71 -0.32
N LEU A 182 1.90 12.53 -0.83
CA LEU A 182 1.12 11.51 -0.13
C LEU A 182 1.88 10.20 -0.10
N ILE A 183 1.67 9.41 0.95
CA ILE A 183 2.14 8.03 1.01
C ILE A 183 0.96 7.07 0.88
N ILE A 184 1.08 6.08 0.00
CA ILE A 184 0.21 4.91 -0.01
C ILE A 184 1.07 3.70 0.34
N ALA A 185 0.93 3.21 1.58
CA ALA A 185 1.51 1.94 1.98
C ALA A 185 0.52 0.82 1.64
N SER A 186 0.98 -0.13 0.86
CA SER A 186 0.19 -1.25 0.35
C SER A 186 0.52 -2.51 1.14
N SER A 187 -0.47 -3.04 1.86
CA SER A 187 -0.35 -4.30 2.61
C SER A 187 -1.71 -4.90 2.87
N ASP A 188 -1.87 -6.18 2.53
CA ASP A 188 -2.84 -7.05 3.17
C ASP A 188 -2.33 -7.43 4.58
N LEU A 189 -3.24 -7.94 5.43
CA LEU A 189 -2.94 -8.37 6.80
C LEU A 189 -2.67 -9.89 6.84
N SER A 190 -3.20 -10.63 7.81
CA SER A 190 -2.82 -12.03 7.99
C SER A 190 -3.13 -12.89 6.76
N HIS A 191 -2.25 -13.85 6.46
CA HIS A 191 -2.36 -14.76 5.32
C HIS A 191 -2.60 -16.19 5.81
N PHE A 192 -3.81 -16.67 5.51
CA PHE A 192 -4.29 -18.04 5.66
C PHE A 192 -4.51 -18.60 7.09
N PRO A 193 -4.49 -17.85 8.21
CA PRO A 193 -5.03 -18.43 9.44
C PRO A 193 -6.55 -18.65 9.31
N ALA A 194 -7.11 -19.48 10.19
CA ALA A 194 -8.55 -19.62 10.30
C ALA A 194 -9.19 -18.29 10.73
N TYR A 195 -10.46 -18.09 10.36
CA TYR A 195 -11.21 -16.83 10.53
C TYR A 195 -11.08 -16.22 11.94
N HIS A 196 -11.19 -17.04 12.99
CA HIS A 196 -11.06 -16.55 14.36
C HIS A 196 -9.65 -16.03 14.67
N ASP A 197 -8.61 -16.77 14.28
CA ASP A 197 -7.23 -16.34 14.47
C ASP A 197 -6.91 -15.10 13.65
N ALA A 198 -7.38 -15.01 12.40
CA ALA A 198 -7.24 -13.83 11.55
C ALA A 198 -7.76 -12.57 12.26
N ASN A 199 -9.01 -12.62 12.76
CA ASN A 199 -9.61 -11.51 13.49
C ASN A 199 -8.78 -11.06 14.71
N VAL A 200 -8.24 -12.01 15.48
CA VAL A 200 -7.42 -11.71 16.67
C VAL A 200 -6.08 -11.08 16.28
N ILE A 201 -5.39 -11.69 15.30
CA ILE A 201 -4.08 -11.25 14.82
C ILE A 201 -4.20 -9.85 14.21
N ASP A 202 -5.13 -9.68 13.28
CA ASP A 202 -5.31 -8.46 12.49
C ASP A 202 -5.79 -7.29 13.33
N SER A 203 -6.74 -7.53 14.24
CA SER A 203 -7.21 -6.48 15.17
C SER A 203 -6.04 -5.94 15.99
N LYS A 204 -5.14 -6.82 16.45
CA LYS A 204 -3.98 -6.41 17.24
C LYS A 204 -2.91 -5.75 16.37
N THR A 205 -2.68 -6.23 15.15
CA THR A 205 -1.80 -5.59 14.16
C THR A 205 -2.25 -4.15 13.90
N LEU A 206 -3.53 -3.94 13.59
CA LEU A 206 -4.11 -2.62 13.34
C LEU A 206 -4.05 -1.71 14.59
N GLU A 207 -4.24 -2.26 15.79
CA GLU A 207 -4.09 -1.50 17.04
C GLU A 207 -2.67 -0.92 17.19
N TYR A 208 -1.64 -1.73 16.95
CA TYR A 208 -0.25 -1.24 17.02
C TYR A 208 0.06 -0.21 15.93
N ILE A 209 -0.48 -0.39 14.71
CA ILE A 209 -0.33 0.57 13.61
C ILE A 209 -0.98 1.91 13.98
N VAL A 210 -2.22 1.90 14.47
CA VAL A 210 -2.95 3.13 14.87
C VAL A 210 -2.27 3.85 16.01
N ASN A 211 -1.68 3.12 16.95
CA ASN A 211 -0.94 3.71 18.08
C ASN A 211 0.52 4.06 17.74
N LEU A 212 0.96 3.86 16.50
CA LEU A 212 2.35 4.04 16.06
C LEU A 212 3.38 3.28 16.93
N ASP A 213 2.98 2.15 17.54
CA ASP A 213 3.83 1.34 18.40
C ASP A 213 4.57 0.26 17.60
N VAL A 214 5.63 0.67 16.90
CA VAL A 214 6.48 -0.23 16.09
C VAL A 214 7.07 -1.36 16.93
N ARG A 215 7.49 -1.08 18.17
CA ARG A 215 8.08 -2.10 19.06
C ARG A 215 7.04 -3.14 19.48
N GLY A 216 5.81 -2.70 19.75
CA GLY A 216 4.66 -3.57 20.00
C GLY A 216 4.34 -4.44 18.82
N LEU A 217 4.27 -3.86 17.62
CA LEU A 217 4.05 -4.60 16.37
C LEU A 217 5.10 -5.68 16.15
N GLN A 218 6.40 -5.36 16.30
CA GLN A 218 7.48 -6.33 16.16
C GLN A 218 7.46 -7.43 17.24
N ARG A 219 7.01 -7.13 18.47
CA ARG A 219 6.79 -8.16 19.49
C ARG A 219 5.62 -9.06 19.11
N HIS A 220 4.51 -8.49 18.63
CA HIS A 220 3.33 -9.21 18.17
C HIS A 220 3.65 -10.20 17.06
N VAL A 221 4.32 -9.74 16.00
CA VAL A 221 4.80 -10.60 14.89
C VAL A 221 5.60 -11.79 15.44
N ARG A 222 6.63 -11.51 16.24
CA ARG A 222 7.49 -12.57 16.81
C ARG A 222 6.73 -13.53 17.72
N SER A 223 5.76 -13.05 18.51
CA SER A 223 4.97 -13.91 19.39
C SER A 223 3.97 -14.76 18.63
N THR A 224 3.38 -14.21 17.57
CA THR A 224 2.38 -14.92 16.76
C THR A 224 3.02 -16.02 15.94
N LEU A 225 4.13 -15.76 15.25
CA LEU A 225 4.87 -16.79 14.52
C LEU A 225 5.32 -17.96 15.41
N LYS A 226 5.62 -17.69 16.70
CA LYS A 226 5.97 -18.75 17.68
C LYS A 226 4.80 -19.65 18.05
N ARG A 227 3.55 -19.20 17.88
CA ARG A 227 2.35 -20.00 18.15
C ARG A 227 2.14 -21.10 17.11
N LYS A 228 2.79 -21.00 15.93
CA LYS A 228 2.66 -21.95 14.81
C LYS A 228 1.19 -22.21 14.45
N ILE A 229 0.47 -21.12 14.21
CA ILE A 229 -0.95 -21.19 13.83
C ILE A 229 -1.02 -21.96 12.50
N PRO A 230 -1.92 -22.95 12.36
CA PRO A 230 -2.05 -23.72 11.13
C PRO A 230 -2.26 -22.80 9.92
N HIS A 231 -1.57 -23.11 8.81
CA HIS A 231 -1.63 -22.41 7.54
C HIS A 231 -1.14 -20.95 7.53
N GLU A 232 -0.89 -20.33 8.68
CA GLU A 232 -0.41 -18.96 8.77
C GLU A 232 0.96 -18.80 8.10
N ASP A 233 1.00 -17.91 7.11
CA ASP A 233 2.22 -17.60 6.34
C ASP A 233 2.84 -16.26 6.79
N ALA A 234 2.01 -15.24 6.93
CA ALA A 234 2.41 -13.90 7.35
C ALA A 234 1.30 -13.19 8.11
N LEU A 235 1.66 -12.22 8.97
CA LEU A 235 0.70 -11.34 9.66
C LEU A 235 0.29 -10.12 8.81
N PHE A 236 1.13 -9.74 7.87
CA PHE A 236 0.93 -8.69 6.87
C PHE A 236 2.05 -8.79 5.84
N CYS A 237 1.76 -8.59 4.57
CA CYS A 237 2.69 -8.84 3.46
C CYS A 237 3.56 -7.63 3.10
N GLY A 238 3.27 -6.43 3.61
CA GLY A 238 4.06 -5.20 3.38
C GLY A 238 4.87 -4.73 4.59
N PRO A 239 5.76 -5.55 5.20
CA PRO A 239 6.36 -5.21 6.48
C PRO A 239 7.24 -3.97 6.46
N ASP A 240 8.08 -3.81 5.44
CA ASP A 240 8.97 -2.65 5.34
C ASP A 240 8.18 -1.39 5.02
N ALA A 241 7.17 -1.48 4.13
CA ALA A 241 6.30 -0.35 3.81
C ALA A 241 5.51 0.14 5.04
N VAL A 242 4.92 -0.77 5.80
CA VAL A 242 4.14 -0.46 7.01
C VAL A 242 5.03 0.14 8.10
N VAL A 243 6.19 -0.48 8.38
CA VAL A 243 7.12 0.02 9.42
C VAL A 243 7.70 1.38 9.01
N THR A 244 8.04 1.55 7.74
CA THR A 244 8.50 2.84 7.18
C THR A 244 7.46 3.94 7.41
N LEU A 245 6.20 3.68 7.05
CA LEU A 245 5.12 4.64 7.24
C LEU A 245 4.91 4.97 8.72
N MET A 246 4.89 3.98 9.61
CA MET A 246 4.73 4.22 11.05
C MET A 246 5.84 5.11 11.62
N HIS A 247 7.09 4.89 11.21
CA HIS A 247 8.22 5.71 11.64
C HIS A 247 8.13 7.15 11.14
N ILE A 248 7.80 7.34 9.86
CA ILE A 248 7.59 8.68 9.28
C ILE A 248 6.45 9.41 10.00
N ALA A 249 5.33 8.71 10.24
CA ALA A 249 4.19 9.27 10.94
C ALA A 249 4.57 9.70 12.36
N ALA A 250 5.34 8.88 13.09
CA ALA A 250 5.81 9.23 14.43
C ALA A 250 6.77 10.44 14.42
N GLU A 251 7.74 10.46 13.50
CA GLU A 251 8.72 11.57 13.38
C GLU A 251 8.03 12.91 13.03
N LYS A 252 7.04 12.86 12.13
CA LYS A 252 6.29 14.05 11.69
C LYS A 252 5.08 14.37 12.58
N ASN A 253 4.89 13.68 13.70
CA ASN A 253 3.77 13.84 14.63
C ASN A 253 2.38 13.70 13.98
N TRP A 254 2.26 12.80 13.00
CA TRP A 254 0.98 12.45 12.42
C TRP A 254 0.17 11.56 13.38
N LYS A 255 -1.15 11.68 13.30
CA LYS A 255 -2.10 10.79 13.95
C LYS A 255 -2.53 9.71 12.97
N ALA A 256 -2.93 8.56 13.48
CA ALA A 256 -3.46 7.47 12.68
C ALA A 256 -4.88 7.08 13.17
N ARG A 257 -5.73 6.62 12.24
CA ARG A 257 -7.08 6.13 12.56
C ARG A 257 -7.43 4.94 11.68
N LYS A 258 -7.86 3.84 12.30
CA LYS A 258 -8.44 2.70 11.58
C LYS A 258 -9.73 3.16 10.88
N ILE A 259 -9.84 2.84 9.59
CA ILE A 259 -11.01 3.14 8.77
C ILE A 259 -11.94 1.95 8.78
N SER A 260 -11.44 0.78 8.39
CA SER A 260 -12.22 -0.44 8.22
C SER A 260 -11.32 -1.67 8.29
N TYR A 261 -11.96 -2.82 8.49
CA TYR A 261 -11.33 -4.14 8.48
C TYR A 261 -12.37 -5.18 8.03
N CYS A 262 -11.93 -6.14 7.22
CA CYS A 262 -12.63 -7.40 6.95
C CYS A 262 -11.60 -8.49 6.63
N ASN A 263 -12.04 -9.71 6.37
CA ASN A 263 -11.20 -10.73 5.76
C ASN A 263 -11.96 -11.47 4.65
N SER A 264 -11.26 -12.29 3.86
CA SER A 264 -11.84 -13.01 2.73
C SER A 264 -13.01 -13.94 3.14
N GLY A 265 -13.07 -14.41 4.39
CA GLY A 265 -14.16 -15.22 4.93
C GLY A 265 -15.46 -14.44 5.24
N ASP A 266 -15.45 -13.11 5.10
CA ASP A 266 -16.65 -12.27 5.15
C ASP A 266 -17.40 -12.25 3.81
N ALA A 267 -16.76 -12.65 2.71
CA ALA A 267 -17.42 -12.82 1.42
C ALA A 267 -18.32 -14.06 1.44
N THR A 268 -19.46 -13.98 0.73
CA THR A 268 -20.39 -15.12 0.63
C THR A 268 -19.70 -16.32 -0.02
N TRP A 269 -19.89 -17.51 0.55
CA TRP A 269 -19.41 -18.81 0.03
C TRP A 269 -17.89 -19.06 0.11
N GLN A 270 -17.14 -18.26 0.86
CA GLN A 270 -15.71 -18.50 1.09
C GLN A 270 -15.45 -19.44 2.26
N ASP A 271 -14.37 -20.20 2.15
CA ASP A 271 -13.84 -21.01 3.25
C ASP A 271 -13.35 -20.09 4.39
N ARG A 272 -13.59 -20.53 5.63
CA ARG A 272 -13.17 -19.83 6.86
C ARG A 272 -12.00 -20.53 7.56
N GLU A 273 -11.51 -21.64 7.03
CA GLU A 273 -10.36 -22.37 7.55
C GLU A 273 -9.02 -21.70 7.16
N ALA A 274 -8.98 -20.92 6.08
CA ALA A 274 -7.82 -20.16 5.64
C ALA A 274 -8.25 -18.84 4.96
N VAL A 275 -8.08 -17.71 5.65
CA VAL A 275 -8.53 -16.39 5.15
C VAL A 275 -7.38 -15.40 5.02
N VAL A 276 -7.58 -14.37 4.20
CA VAL A 276 -6.67 -13.21 4.12
C VAL A 276 -7.34 -11.98 4.74
N GLY A 277 -6.64 -11.28 5.62
CA GLY A 277 -7.13 -10.07 6.28
C GLY A 277 -6.91 -8.81 5.45
N TYR A 278 -7.85 -7.87 5.50
CA TYR A 278 -7.79 -6.59 4.79
C TYR A 278 -8.13 -5.46 5.74
N GLY A 279 -7.22 -4.50 5.90
CA GLY A 279 -7.42 -3.35 6.79
C GLY A 279 -7.03 -2.04 6.12
N ALA A 280 -7.73 -0.97 6.49
CA ALA A 280 -7.41 0.37 6.04
C ALA A 280 -7.15 1.31 7.23
N VAL A 281 -6.10 2.12 7.13
CA VAL A 281 -5.73 3.14 8.14
C VAL A 281 -5.40 4.45 7.44
N VAL A 282 -5.93 5.55 7.96
CA VAL A 282 -5.59 6.91 7.50
C VAL A 282 -4.60 7.55 8.47
N PHE A 283 -3.60 8.25 7.91
CA PHE A 283 -2.63 9.05 8.66
C PHE A 283 -2.78 10.53 8.27
N TYR A 284 -2.81 11.40 9.27
CA TYR A 284 -3.13 12.82 9.09
C TYR A 284 -2.44 13.69 10.14
N CYS A 285 -2.27 14.97 9.85
CA CYS A 285 -1.82 15.98 10.83
C CYS A 285 -2.96 16.96 11.17
#